data_AF-A0A9W6HXX8-F1
#
_entry.id   AF-A0A9W6HXX8-F1
#
_cell.length_a   1.000
_cell.length_b   1.000
_cell.length_c   1.000
_cell.angle_alpha   90.00
_cell.angle_beta   90.00
_cell.angle_gamma   90.00
#
_symmetry.space_group_name_H-M   'P 1'
#
loop_
_entity.id
_entity.type
_entity.pdbx_description
1 polymer ?
#
loop_
_entity_poly.entity_id
_entity_poly.type
_entity_poly.pdbx_seq_one_letter_code
_entity_poly.pdbx_strand_id
1 'polypeptide(L)'
;MTHPRTTPPAPVIPGWRVILSDRGRLWASRVVPFTDSQFDLGAERTVDADTLDDLRAEVDRQETTADRAAAQAAGQVPRQATGQATSQTTGGVTP
;
A
#
# COMPACT_ATOMS: atom_id res chain seq x y z
N MET A 1 28.99 -13.35 -26.34
CA MET A 1 29.55 -12.42 -25.34
C MET A 1 28.60 -12.40 -24.15
N THR A 2 28.99 -13.02 -23.03
CA THR A 2 28.18 -13.01 -21.80
C THR A 2 28.40 -11.66 -21.11
N HIS A 3 27.40 -10.80 -21.09
CA HIS A 3 27.46 -9.58 -20.30
C HIS A 3 27.49 -9.97 -18.81
N PRO A 4 28.45 -9.49 -18.01
CA PRO A 4 28.35 -9.66 -16.57
C PRO A 4 27.05 -9.00 -16.12
N ARG A 5 26.17 -9.74 -15.44
CA ARG A 5 25.05 -9.14 -14.72
C ARG A 5 25.63 -8.33 -13.58
N THR A 6 25.88 -7.06 -13.82
CA THR A 6 26.17 -6.09 -12.76
C THR A 6 24.95 -6.05 -11.87
N THR A 7 25.06 -6.59 -10.65
CA THR A 7 24.03 -6.43 -9.62
C THR A 7 23.86 -4.93 -9.40
N PRO A 8 22.66 -4.36 -9.60
CA PRO A 8 22.46 -2.94 -9.33
C PRO A 8 22.73 -2.68 -7.85
N PRO A 9 23.30 -1.51 -7.50
CA PRO A 9 23.50 -1.13 -6.12
C PRO A 9 22.16 -1.19 -5.37
N ALA A 10 22.21 -1.53 -4.09
CA ALA A 10 21.03 -1.54 -3.23
C ALA A 10 20.33 -0.16 -3.31
N PRO A 11 18.99 -0.14 -3.41
CA PRO A 11 18.27 1.12 -3.47
C PRO A 11 18.46 1.89 -2.17
N VAL A 12 18.66 3.21 -2.30
CA VAL A 12 18.89 4.13 -1.16
C VAL A 12 17.68 4.18 -0.21
N ILE A 13 16.50 3.92 -0.74
CA ILE A 13 15.23 3.76 -0.02
C ILE A 13 14.61 2.44 -0.51
N PRO A 14 14.53 1.40 0.34
CA PRO A 14 13.97 0.10 -0.07
C PRO A 14 12.54 0.23 -0.60
N GLY A 15 12.24 -0.42 -1.74
CA GLY A 15 10.90 -0.37 -2.35
C GLY A 15 10.59 0.91 -3.15
N TRP A 16 11.49 1.90 -3.14
CA TRP A 16 11.32 3.17 -3.83
C TRP A 16 12.43 3.41 -4.85
N ARG A 17 12.05 3.95 -6.01
CA ARG A 17 12.97 4.43 -7.03
C ARG A 17 13.22 5.91 -6.80
N VAL A 18 14.45 6.24 -6.39
CA VAL A 18 14.91 7.63 -6.26
C VAL A 18 15.41 8.14 -7.61
N ILE A 19 15.03 9.37 -7.95
CA ILE A 19 15.34 10.06 -9.20
C ILE A 19 15.83 11.46 -8.81
N LEU A 20 17.01 11.84 -9.29
CA LEU A 20 17.52 13.21 -9.15
C LEU A 20 17.01 14.05 -10.34
N SER A 21 16.26 15.11 -10.05
CA SER A 21 15.92 16.14 -11.02
C SER A 21 17.16 16.96 -11.36
N ASP A 22 17.22 17.38 -12.62
CA ASP A 22 18.15 18.36 -13.17
C ASP A 22 18.30 19.66 -12.35
N ARG A 23 17.25 20.07 -11.62
CA ARG A 23 17.27 21.24 -10.73
C ARG A 23 17.74 20.97 -9.30
N GLY A 24 18.28 19.79 -9.02
CA GLY A 24 18.75 19.39 -7.69
C GLY A 24 17.66 18.87 -6.75
N ARG A 25 16.40 18.79 -7.20
CA ARG A 25 15.31 18.17 -6.43
C ARG A 25 15.36 16.66 -6.51
N LEU A 26 15.05 15.97 -5.43
CA LEU A 26 14.99 14.51 -5.38
C LEU A 26 13.54 14.05 -5.40
N TRP A 27 13.24 13.09 -6.25
CA TRP A 27 11.92 12.47 -6.34
C TRP A 27 12.06 11.00 -5.97
N ALA A 28 11.08 10.44 -5.28
CA ALA A 28 10.97 9.01 -5.02
C ALA A 28 9.62 8.53 -5.54
N SER A 29 9.62 7.46 -6.31
CA SER A 29 8.38 6.80 -6.74
C SER A 29 8.39 5.34 -6.30
N ARG A 30 7.29 4.90 -5.66
CA ARG A 30 7.17 3.53 -5.16
C ARG A 30 7.17 2.53 -6.30
N VAL A 31 7.98 1.48 -6.17
CA VAL A 31 8.15 0.44 -7.20
C VAL A 31 6.85 -0.36 -7.37
N VAL A 32 6.20 -0.69 -6.26
CA VAL A 32 4.88 -1.33 -6.24
C VAL A 32 3.84 -0.27 -5.89
N PRO A 33 2.83 -0.03 -6.73
CA PRO A 33 1.78 0.93 -6.44
C PRO A 33 1.06 0.63 -5.11
N PHE A 34 0.54 1.68 -4.48
CA PHE A 34 -0.40 1.53 -3.38
C PHE A 34 -1.73 0.92 -3.86
N THR A 35 -2.46 0.27 -2.96
CA THR A 35 -3.83 -0.21 -3.23
C THR A 35 -4.81 0.96 -3.19
N ASP A 36 -6.01 0.80 -3.73
CA ASP A 36 -7.03 1.85 -3.74
C ASP A 36 -7.33 2.38 -2.32
N SER A 37 -7.46 1.48 -1.35
CA SER A 37 -7.66 1.85 0.07
C SER A 37 -6.52 2.70 0.66
N GLN A 38 -5.30 2.52 0.17
CA GLN A 38 -4.13 3.29 0.62
C GLN A 38 -4.13 4.68 -0.01
N PHE A 39 -4.49 4.78 -1.29
CA PHE A 39 -4.72 6.08 -1.95
C PHE A 39 -5.87 6.85 -1.30
N ASP A 40 -6.97 6.18 -0.92
CA ASP A 40 -8.12 6.81 -0.24
C ASP A 40 -7.75 7.45 1.10
N LEU A 41 -6.70 6.96 1.77
CA LEU A 41 -6.15 7.58 2.98
C LEU A 41 -5.11 8.66 2.72
N GLY A 42 -4.84 8.97 1.46
CA GLY A 42 -3.88 9.99 1.05
C GLY A 42 -2.44 9.50 0.95
N ALA A 43 -2.21 8.19 0.77
CA ALA A 43 -0.87 7.70 0.46
C ALA A 43 -0.47 8.07 -0.97
N GLU A 44 0.58 8.87 -1.11
CA GLU A 44 1.08 9.36 -2.39
C GLU A 44 2.17 8.45 -2.95
N ARG A 45 1.95 7.92 -4.16
CA ARG A 45 2.89 7.01 -4.82
C ARG A 45 4.23 7.68 -5.17
N THR A 46 4.22 8.99 -5.41
CA THR A 46 5.39 9.75 -5.82
C THR A 46 5.51 10.97 -4.93
N VAL A 47 6.70 11.17 -4.38
CA VAL A 47 6.99 12.25 -3.46
C VAL A 47 8.29 12.93 -3.85
N ASP A 48 8.42 14.22 -3.55
CA ASP A 48 9.63 14.99 -3.80
C ASP A 48 10.14 15.69 -2.55
N ALA A 49 11.44 15.94 -2.51
CA ALA A 49 12.11 16.67 -1.46
C ALA A 49 13.43 17.28 -1.94
N ASP A 50 13.94 18.27 -1.20
CA ASP A 50 15.21 18.93 -1.54
C ASP A 50 16.44 18.17 -1.03
N THR A 51 16.28 17.32 -0.01
CA THR A 51 17.35 16.49 0.52
C THR A 51 16.96 15.02 0.62
N LEU A 52 17.95 14.13 0.67
CA LEU A 52 17.69 12.69 0.80
C LEU A 52 17.08 12.33 2.16
N ASP A 53 17.38 13.10 3.20
CA ASP A 53 16.81 12.89 4.53
C ASP A 53 15.32 13.26 4.56
N ASP A 54 14.98 14.41 3.98
CA ASP A 54 13.59 14.83 3.80
C ASP A 54 12.81 13.85 2.92
N LEU A 55 13.45 13.33 1.87
CA LEU A 55 12.85 12.32 1.00
C LEU A 55 12.54 11.02 1.75
N ARG A 56 13.42 10.60 2.67
CA ARG A 56 13.19 9.43 3.52
C ARG A 56 12.03 9.67 4.49
N ALA A 57 11.98 10.84 5.12
CA ALA A 57 10.91 11.20 6.03
C ALA A 57 9.55 11.27 5.32
N GLU A 58 9.52 11.75 4.08
CA GLU A 58 8.31 11.77 3.26
C GLU A 58 7.88 10.36 2.85
N VAL A 59 8.81 9.51 2.38
CA VAL A 59 8.51 8.10 2.10
C VAL A 59 7.95 7.38 3.33
N ASP A 60 8.55 7.58 4.51
CA ASP A 60 8.09 6.97 5.76
C ASP A 60 6.67 7.39 6.14
N ARG A 61 6.32 8.66 5.90
CA ARG A 61 4.94 9.15 6.06
C ARG A 61 3.96 8.46 5.12
N GLN A 62 4.35 8.23 3.86
CA GLN A 62 3.51 7.54 2.90
C GLN A 62 3.32 6.06 3.25
N GLU A 63 4.38 5.35 3.63
CA GLU A 63 4.29 3.95 4.07
C GLU A 63 3.49 3.82 5.37
N THR A 64 3.66 4.73 6.34
CA THR A 64 2.85 4.75 7.56
C THR A 64 1.36 4.94 7.26
N THR A 65 1.03 5.81 6.30
CA THR A 65 -0.36 6.01 5.85
C THR A 65 -0.89 4.75 5.18
N ALA A 66 -0.07 4.11 4.34
CA ALA A 66 -0.41 2.89 3.65
C ALA A 66 -0.62 1.70 4.63
N ASP A 67 0.17 1.60 5.69
CA ASP A 67 0.05 0.58 6.74
C ASP A 67 -1.24 0.77 7.55
N ARG A 68 -1.59 2.02 7.86
CA ARG A 68 -2.88 2.33 8.50
C ARG A 68 -4.06 1.90 7.61
N ALA A 69 -3.98 2.13 6.30
CA ALA A 69 -4.99 1.68 5.36
C ALA A 69 -5.09 0.15 5.30
N ALA A 70 -3.95 -0.53 5.27
CA ALA A 70 -3.91 -1.99 5.30
C ALA A 70 -4.53 -2.55 6.59
N ALA A 71 -4.24 -1.94 7.75
CA ALA A 71 -4.84 -2.32 9.02
C ALA A 71 -6.35 -2.08 9.05
N GLN A 72 -6.83 -0.97 8.48
CA GLN A 72 -8.27 -0.68 8.39
C GLN A 72 -8.99 -1.65 7.45
N ALA A 73 -8.38 -2.01 6.32
CA ALA A 73 -8.92 -3.01 5.40
C ALA A 73 -8.97 -4.41 6.02
N ALA A 74 -7.91 -4.81 6.75
CA ALA A 74 -7.87 -6.08 7.48
C ALA A 74 -8.85 -6.13 8.66
N GLY A 75 -9.09 -5.01 9.33
CA GLY A 75 -10.14 -4.88 10.35
C GLY A 75 -11.57 -4.83 9.79
N GLN A 76 -11.72 -4.51 8.50
CA GLN A 76 -12.99 -4.44 7.78
C GLN A 76 -13.36 -5.73 7.03
N VAL A 77 -12.61 -6.83 7.19
CA VAL A 77 -12.98 -8.13 6.61
C VAL A 77 -14.42 -8.45 7.01
N PRO A 78 -15.37 -8.48 6.05
CA PRO A 78 -16.77 -8.57 6.38
C PRO A 78 -17.06 -9.97 6.91
N ARG A 79 -17.60 -10.06 8.13
CA ARG A 79 -18.51 -11.15 8.53
C ARG A 79 -19.80 -11.07 7.70
N GLN A 80 -19.71 -11.10 6.38
CA GLN A 80 -20.85 -11.12 5.48
C GLN A 80 -20.64 -12.16 4.39
N ALA A 81 -20.62 -13.44 4.79
CA ALA A 81 -21.14 -14.54 4.00
C ALA A 81 -21.29 -15.76 4.93
N THR A 82 -22.45 -16.41 4.87
CA THR A 82 -22.81 -17.65 5.61
C THR A 82 -23.39 -17.43 7.01
N GLY A 83 -24.48 -16.67 7.08
CA GLY A 83 -25.31 -16.56 8.28
C GLY A 83 -26.74 -16.13 7.97
N GLN A 84 -27.30 -16.49 6.81
CA GLN A 84 -28.75 -16.41 6.62
C GLN A 84 -29.38 -17.61 7.33
N ALA A 85 -29.52 -17.47 8.65
CA ALA A 85 -30.41 -18.29 9.44
C ALA A 85 -31.86 -17.88 9.14
N THR A 86 -32.48 -18.48 8.13
CA THR A 86 -33.95 -18.62 8.10
C THR A 86 -34.30 -20.01 8.61
N SER A 87 -34.20 -20.18 9.93
CA SER A 87 -34.83 -21.29 10.64
C SER A 87 -36.34 -21.06 10.62
N GLN A 88 -36.99 -21.48 9.53
CA GLN A 88 -38.44 -21.65 9.50
C GLN A 88 -38.76 -23.02 10.10
N THR A 89 -38.90 -23.04 11.42
CA THR A 89 -39.36 -24.19 12.20
C THR A 89 -40.85 -24.40 11.98
N THR A 90 -41.15 -25.53 11.35
CA THR A 90 -42.35 -26.36 11.41
C THR A 90 -43.30 -26.09 12.57
N GLY A 91 -44.55 -25.74 12.24
CA GLY A 91 -45.70 -25.87 13.13
C GLY A 91 -46.85 -26.53 12.36
N GLY A 92 -46.88 -27.85 12.35
CA GLY A 92 -48.02 -28.60 11.84
C GLY A 92 -49.12 -28.67 12.91
N VAL A 93 -50.37 -28.47 12.50
CA VAL A 93 -51.55 -29.00 13.20
C VAL A 93 -52.58 -29.41 12.15
N THR A 94 -52.85 -30.71 12.13
CA THR A 94 -54.05 -31.40 11.59
C THR A 94 -54.56 -32.22 12.78
N PRO A 95 -55.89 -32.27 13.03
CA PRO A 95 -56.79 -33.15 12.28
C PRO A 95 -57.98 -32.43 11.64
#